data_AF-A0A1M5WGA7-F1
#
_entry.id   AF-A0A1M5WGA7-F1
#
_cell.length_a   1.000
_cell.length_b   1.000
_cell.length_c   1.000
_cell.angle_alpha   90.00
_cell.angle_beta   90.00
_cell.angle_gamma   90.00
#
_symmetry.space_group_name_H-M   'P 1'
#
loop_
_entity.id
_entity.type
_entity.pdbx_description
1 polymer ?
#
loop_
_entity_poly.entity_id
_entity_poly.type
_entity_poly.pdbx_seq_one_letter_code
_entity_poly.pdbx_strand_id
1 'polypeptide(L)'
;MCSDYRLKKGWSVIKKNIYVFLMILPCIFMLVGCDNYTKLMFKGDIDYIKIQIGERYKEITNPKDINNLISLIEESKLRKIKEKQNVIYYKIDIFIHTKTKYNKITVIKDIIFYNGNYYKSESNLGKQIEKIYSDMNYLELIDKNEAKKIKNKRINRRNLSLQKALEGYWIDSKGNSLYFKDGWLYQGKYEFRYHINSIDRNRNYIHISVFGVKGFFLKGKKLFDMHITIDDTKNNLKLEKDMVGRYRYNYNMIYIDDENYKLGTFEYKFFNH
;
A
#
# COMPACT_ATOMS: atom_id res chain seq x y z
N MET A 1 -8.87 -75.83 2.42
CA MET A 1 -9.80 -74.67 2.35
C MET A 1 -9.20 -73.46 3.09
N CYS A 2 -8.18 -72.79 2.54
CA CYS A 2 -7.55 -71.62 3.20
C CYS A 2 -7.08 -70.53 2.21
N SER A 3 -7.70 -70.44 1.02
CA SER A 3 -7.29 -69.47 -0.02
C SER A 3 -8.27 -68.30 -0.17
N ASP A 4 -9.58 -68.52 -0.05
CA ASP A 4 -10.58 -67.53 -0.48
C ASP A 4 -10.85 -66.38 0.50
N TYR A 5 -10.49 -66.51 1.78
CA TYR A 5 -10.77 -65.48 2.78
C TYR A 5 -9.80 -64.29 2.75
N ARG A 6 -8.57 -64.47 2.25
CA ARG A 6 -7.57 -63.37 2.16
C ARG A 6 -7.83 -62.44 0.96
N LEU A 7 -8.25 -62.99 -0.17
CA LEU A 7 -8.54 -62.22 -1.39
C LEU A 7 -9.78 -61.31 -1.24
N LYS A 8 -10.85 -61.79 -0.58
CA LYS A 8 -12.06 -60.98 -0.33
C LYS A 8 -11.83 -59.80 0.62
N LYS A 9 -11.00 -59.97 1.66
CA LYS A 9 -10.62 -58.85 2.56
C LYS A 9 -9.73 -57.82 1.87
N GLY A 10 -8.78 -58.25 1.03
CA GLY A 10 -7.93 -57.35 0.25
C GLY A 10 -8.73 -56.48 -0.71
N TRP A 11 -9.67 -57.07 -1.46
CA TRP A 11 -10.54 -56.32 -2.38
C TRP A 11 -11.50 -55.34 -1.68
N SER A 12 -12.00 -55.69 -0.49
CA SER A 12 -12.83 -54.80 0.32
C SER A 12 -12.07 -53.57 0.81
N VAL A 13 -10.82 -53.74 1.26
CA VAL A 13 -9.95 -52.63 1.71
C VAL A 13 -9.52 -51.75 0.54
N ILE A 14 -9.17 -52.34 -0.61
CA ILE A 14 -8.80 -51.60 -1.82
C ILE A 14 -9.98 -50.79 -2.35
N LYS A 15 -11.19 -51.37 -2.41
CA LYS A 15 -12.41 -50.64 -2.80
C LYS A 15 -12.71 -49.49 -1.84
N LYS A 16 -12.61 -49.72 -0.52
CA LYS A 16 -12.87 -48.68 0.51
C LYS A 16 -11.87 -47.52 0.42
N ASN A 17 -10.60 -47.80 0.11
CA ASN A 17 -9.58 -46.78 -0.09
C ASN A 17 -9.79 -45.99 -1.40
N ILE A 18 -10.27 -46.63 -2.47
CA ILE A 18 -10.61 -45.94 -3.74
C ILE A 18 -11.76 -44.96 -3.55
N TYR A 19 -12.80 -45.31 -2.78
CA TYR A 19 -13.91 -44.40 -2.50
C TYR A 19 -13.48 -43.19 -1.64
N VAL A 20 -12.57 -43.39 -0.69
CA VAL A 20 -12.00 -42.29 0.11
C VAL A 20 -11.13 -41.38 -0.78
N PHE A 21 -10.31 -41.96 -1.66
CA PHE A 21 -9.50 -41.18 -2.61
C PHE A 21 -10.36 -40.40 -3.61
N LEU A 22 -11.45 -40.99 -4.11
CA LEU A 22 -12.43 -40.36 -5.01
C LEU A 22 -13.30 -39.30 -4.35
N MET A 23 -13.49 -39.32 -3.02
CA MET A 23 -14.16 -38.22 -2.30
C MET A 23 -13.20 -37.10 -1.91
N ILE A 24 -11.92 -37.41 -1.63
CA ILE A 24 -10.91 -36.40 -1.29
C ILE A 24 -10.49 -35.62 -2.54
N LEU A 25 -10.40 -36.25 -3.72
CA LEU A 25 -10.01 -35.59 -4.97
C LEU A 25 -10.89 -34.36 -5.32
N PRO A 26 -12.24 -34.46 -5.37
CA PRO A 26 -13.10 -33.33 -5.65
C PRO A 26 -13.06 -32.30 -4.51
N CYS A 27 -12.82 -32.69 -3.26
CA CYS A 27 -12.61 -31.72 -2.18
C CYS A 27 -11.29 -30.94 -2.35
N ILE A 28 -10.21 -31.56 -2.84
CA ILE A 28 -8.97 -30.85 -3.18
C ILE A 28 -9.20 -29.91 -4.37
N PHE A 29 -9.90 -30.35 -5.42
CA PHE A 29 -10.23 -29.48 -6.57
C PHE A 29 -11.24 -28.37 -6.24
N MET A 30 -12.11 -28.55 -5.25
CA MET A 30 -12.99 -27.48 -4.74
C MET A 30 -12.28 -26.51 -3.78
N LEU A 31 -11.18 -26.92 -3.15
CA LEU A 31 -10.35 -26.07 -2.28
C LEU A 31 -9.25 -25.32 -3.03
N VAL A 32 -8.78 -25.84 -4.17
CA VAL A 32 -7.96 -25.10 -5.13
C VAL A 32 -8.91 -24.24 -5.96
N GLY A 33 -9.41 -23.17 -5.34
CA GLY A 33 -10.20 -22.17 -6.05
C GLY A 33 -9.49 -21.75 -7.33
N CYS A 34 -10.21 -21.75 -8.45
CA CYS A 34 -9.70 -21.21 -9.70
C CYS A 34 -9.41 -19.72 -9.48
N ASP A 35 -8.15 -19.39 -9.19
CA ASP A 35 -7.75 -18.00 -9.05
C ASP A 35 -7.89 -17.34 -10.43
N ASN A 36 -8.95 -16.54 -10.57
CA ASN A 36 -9.25 -15.78 -11.79
C ASN A 36 -8.23 -14.64 -11.92
N TYR A 37 -7.03 -14.98 -12.40
CA TYR A 37 -6.05 -14.01 -12.85
C TYR A 37 -6.47 -13.44 -14.19
N THR A 38 -6.40 -12.12 -14.32
CA THR A 38 -6.53 -11.43 -15.58
C THR A 38 -5.19 -10.82 -15.99
N LYS A 39 -5.06 -10.48 -17.27
CA LYS A 39 -3.98 -9.68 -17.80
C LYS A 39 -4.56 -8.40 -18.37
N LEU A 40 -3.84 -7.30 -18.20
CA LEU A 40 -4.12 -6.10 -18.98
C LEU A 40 -3.49 -6.27 -20.34
N MET A 41 -4.16 -5.80 -21.38
CA MET A 41 -3.63 -5.76 -22.73
C MET A 41 -3.95 -4.41 -23.34
N PHE A 42 -2.94 -3.77 -23.92
CA PHE A 42 -3.08 -2.50 -24.61
C PHE A 42 -3.01 -2.75 -26.11
N LYS A 43 -4.03 -2.27 -26.84
CA LYS A 43 -4.12 -2.46 -28.29
C LYS A 43 -3.68 -1.20 -29.02
N GLY A 44 -2.95 -1.39 -30.12
CA GLY A 44 -2.55 -0.35 -31.06
C GLY A 44 -1.14 0.18 -30.80
N ASP A 45 -0.63 0.95 -31.77
CA ASP A 45 0.66 1.61 -31.64
C ASP A 45 0.56 2.73 -30.61
N ILE A 46 1.42 2.66 -29.60
CA ILE A 46 1.48 3.63 -28.50
C ILE A 46 2.43 4.75 -28.91
N ASP A 47 1.91 5.97 -28.98
CA ASP A 47 2.69 7.14 -29.36
C ASP A 47 3.58 7.60 -28.20
N TYR A 48 3.03 7.63 -26.98
CA TYR A 48 3.78 7.93 -25.76
C TYR A 48 3.09 7.41 -24.50
N ILE A 49 3.87 7.32 -23.42
CA ILE A 49 3.38 7.03 -22.06
C ILE A 49 3.75 8.19 -21.15
N LYS A 50 2.76 8.79 -20.47
CA LYS A 50 3.02 9.73 -19.37
C LYS A 50 2.95 8.99 -18.04
N ILE A 51 4.01 9.04 -17.24
CA ILE A 51 4.00 8.55 -15.85
C ILE A 51 3.97 9.77 -14.93
N GLN A 52 2.99 9.84 -14.04
CA GLN A 52 2.76 10.96 -13.14
C GLN A 52 2.77 10.51 -11.68
N ILE A 53 3.59 11.18 -10.86
CA ILE A 53 3.68 10.99 -9.41
C ILE A 53 3.43 12.35 -8.75
N GLY A 54 2.22 12.52 -8.22
CA GLY A 54 1.77 13.81 -7.68
C GLY A 54 1.72 14.90 -8.77
N GLU A 55 2.47 15.98 -8.57
CA GLU A 55 2.53 17.11 -9.52
C GLU A 55 3.55 16.92 -10.64
N ARG A 56 4.45 15.94 -10.51
CA ARG A 56 5.55 15.70 -11.46
C ARG A 56 5.19 14.59 -12.43
N TYR A 57 5.64 14.72 -13.67
CA TYR A 57 5.47 13.68 -14.67
C TYR A 57 6.65 13.62 -15.65
N LYS A 58 6.82 12.46 -16.28
CA LYS A 58 7.71 12.25 -17.43
C LYS A 58 6.88 11.74 -18.59
N GLU A 59 7.15 12.25 -19.80
CA GLU A 59 6.58 11.75 -21.06
C GLU A 59 7.62 10.88 -21.77
N ILE A 60 7.25 9.63 -22.02
CA ILE A 60 8.12 8.58 -22.53
C ILE A 60 7.73 8.32 -23.97
N THR A 61 8.67 8.57 -24.88
CA THR A 61 8.46 8.48 -26.33
C THR A 61 9.37 7.44 -26.98
N ASN A 62 10.42 6.95 -26.31
CA ASN A 62 11.29 5.91 -26.87
C ASN A 62 10.54 4.57 -26.93
N PRO A 63 10.48 3.91 -28.11
CA PRO A 63 9.77 2.64 -28.26
C PRO A 63 10.26 1.52 -27.33
N LYS A 64 11.56 1.44 -27.03
CA LYS A 64 12.12 0.41 -26.13
C LYS A 64 11.61 0.58 -24.70
N ASP A 65 11.57 1.82 -24.23
CA ASP A 65 11.11 2.17 -22.88
C ASP A 65 9.60 1.99 -22.75
N ILE A 66 8.85 2.38 -23.79
CA ILE A 66 7.41 2.13 -23.91
C ILE A 66 7.14 0.62 -23.81
N ASN A 67 7.81 -0.18 -24.64
CA ASN A 67 7.64 -1.64 -24.64
C ASN A 67 7.98 -2.25 -23.28
N ASN A 68 9.07 -1.83 -22.64
CA ASN A 68 9.44 -2.30 -21.31
C ASN A 68 8.35 -2.03 -20.26
N LEU A 69 7.78 -0.82 -20.24
CA LEU A 69 6.70 -0.47 -19.33
C LEU A 69 5.42 -1.24 -19.61
N ILE A 70 5.08 -1.42 -20.88
CA ILE A 70 3.88 -2.17 -21.29
C ILE A 70 4.03 -3.64 -20.92
N SER A 71 5.14 -4.28 -21.30
CA SER A 71 5.43 -5.67 -20.92
C SER A 71 5.35 -5.87 -19.41
N LEU A 72 5.91 -4.95 -18.61
CA LEU A 72 5.83 -5.01 -17.16
C LEU A 72 4.38 -5.07 -16.63
N ILE A 73 3.49 -4.26 -17.22
CA ILE A 73 2.08 -4.19 -16.81
C ILE A 73 1.30 -5.41 -17.33
N GLU A 74 1.53 -5.83 -18.58
CA GLU A 74 0.81 -6.93 -19.22
C GLU A 74 1.22 -8.32 -18.67
N GLU A 75 2.48 -8.47 -18.26
CA GLU A 75 3.01 -9.71 -17.65
C GLU A 75 2.62 -9.85 -16.18
N SER A 76 2.17 -8.77 -15.53
CA SER A 76 1.74 -8.81 -14.15
C SER A 76 0.50 -9.70 -13.99
N LYS A 77 0.60 -10.71 -13.11
CA LYS A 77 -0.54 -11.54 -12.73
C LYS A 77 -1.48 -10.74 -11.85
N LEU A 78 -2.67 -10.43 -12.36
CA LEU A 78 -3.62 -9.56 -11.68
C LEU A 78 -4.82 -10.33 -11.17
N ARG A 79 -5.02 -10.32 -9.86
CA ARG A 79 -6.24 -10.87 -9.25
C ARG A 79 -7.27 -9.77 -9.03
N LYS A 80 -8.47 -9.93 -9.58
CA LYS A 80 -9.57 -8.98 -9.35
C LYS A 80 -9.93 -8.94 -7.87
N ILE A 81 -10.10 -7.74 -7.31
CA ILE A 81 -10.54 -7.52 -5.93
C ILE A 81 -11.82 -6.70 -5.92
N LYS A 82 -12.74 -7.01 -4.99
CA LYS A 82 -14.10 -6.44 -4.97
C LYS A 82 -14.13 -4.96 -4.59
N GLU A 83 -13.18 -4.50 -3.79
CA GLU A 83 -13.21 -3.15 -3.22
C GLU A 83 -11.83 -2.47 -3.25
N LYS A 84 -11.84 -1.14 -3.25
CA LYS A 84 -10.66 -0.32 -2.94
C LYS A 84 -10.16 -0.76 -1.58
N GLN A 85 -9.07 -1.52 -1.53
CA GLN A 85 -8.41 -1.71 -0.24
C GLN A 85 -7.91 -0.34 0.21
N ASN A 86 -8.10 -0.02 1.49
CA ASN A 86 -7.52 1.16 2.12
C ASN A 86 -5.99 0.97 2.24
N VAL A 87 -5.32 0.86 1.10
CA VAL A 87 -3.89 0.78 0.95
C VAL A 87 -3.40 2.21 0.82
N ILE A 88 -2.62 2.65 1.80
CA ILE A 88 -2.18 4.03 1.89
C ILE A 88 -0.72 4.13 1.54
N TYR A 89 -0.52 4.52 0.30
CA TYR A 89 0.75 4.77 -0.37
C TYR A 89 0.48 5.84 -1.40
N TYR A 90 1.50 6.57 -1.83
CA TYR A 90 1.25 7.56 -2.88
C TYR A 90 0.83 6.87 -4.19
N LYS A 91 0.02 7.55 -5.00
CA LYS A 91 -0.43 7.06 -6.30
C LYS A 91 0.57 7.35 -7.42
N ILE A 92 0.65 6.44 -8.39
CA ILE A 92 1.32 6.62 -9.68
C ILE A 92 0.26 6.50 -10.77
N ASP A 93 0.01 7.59 -11.48
CA ASP A 93 -0.92 7.59 -12.62
C ASP A 93 -0.12 7.38 -13.92
N ILE A 94 -0.44 6.32 -14.66
CA ILE A 94 0.13 5.99 -15.97
C ILE A 94 -0.91 6.28 -17.04
N PHE A 95 -0.48 7.04 -18.02
CA PHE A 95 -1.26 7.57 -19.11
C PHE A 95 -0.73 6.98 -20.42
N ILE A 96 -1.44 6.02 -21.03
CA ILE A 96 -1.02 5.40 -22.30
C ILE A 96 -1.78 6.06 -23.44
N HIS A 97 -1.06 6.71 -24.34
CA HIS A 97 -1.63 7.46 -25.45
C HIS A 97 -1.38 6.75 -26.78
N THR A 98 -2.47 6.62 -27.55
CA THR A 98 -2.47 6.22 -28.95
C THR A 98 -3.17 7.32 -29.75
N LYS A 99 -3.03 7.30 -31.08
CA LYS A 99 -3.62 8.32 -31.97
C LYS A 99 -5.12 8.57 -31.78
N THR A 100 -5.85 7.56 -31.29
CA THR A 100 -7.32 7.60 -31.19
C THR A 100 -7.86 7.42 -29.78
N LYS A 101 -7.04 6.96 -28.84
CA LYS A 101 -7.48 6.57 -27.49
C LYS A 101 -6.43 6.87 -26.44
N TYR A 102 -6.94 7.12 -25.25
CA TYR A 102 -6.16 7.32 -24.04
C TYR A 102 -6.63 6.33 -22.97
N ASN A 103 -5.69 5.63 -22.33
CA ASN A 103 -5.95 4.73 -21.22
C ASN A 103 -5.27 5.25 -19.94
N LYS A 104 -6.03 5.33 -18.86
CA LYS A 104 -5.51 5.62 -17.52
C LYS A 104 -5.37 4.36 -16.69
N ILE A 105 -4.21 4.19 -16.08
CA ILE A 105 -3.95 3.18 -15.06
C ILE A 105 -3.50 3.91 -13.81
N THR A 106 -4.14 3.67 -12.67
CA THR A 106 -3.67 4.20 -11.39
C THR A 106 -3.08 3.06 -10.58
N VAL A 107 -1.82 3.18 -10.19
CA VAL A 107 -1.08 2.21 -9.39
C VAL A 107 -0.87 2.76 -7.98
N ILE A 108 -1.26 2.00 -6.97
CA ILE A 108 -1.07 2.31 -5.54
C ILE A 108 -0.43 1.08 -4.91
N LYS A 109 0.89 1.12 -4.72
CA LYS A 109 1.70 -0.05 -4.36
C LYS A 109 1.47 -1.20 -5.36
N ASP A 110 0.87 -2.30 -4.93
CA ASP A 110 0.61 -3.48 -5.76
C ASP A 110 -0.86 -3.53 -6.21
N ILE A 111 -1.63 -2.46 -5.98
CA ILE A 111 -3.02 -2.34 -6.43
C ILE A 111 -3.08 -1.49 -7.68
N ILE A 112 -3.81 -1.99 -8.68
CA ILE A 112 -4.07 -1.32 -9.94
C ILE A 112 -5.55 -1.00 -10.04
N PHE A 113 -5.88 0.24 -10.38
CA PHE A 113 -7.21 0.64 -10.81
C PHE A 113 -7.20 0.88 -12.32
N TYR A 114 -8.03 0.10 -13.03
CA TYR A 114 -8.12 0.14 -14.49
C TYR A 114 -9.55 -0.22 -14.92
N ASN A 115 -10.12 0.56 -15.84
CA ASN A 115 -11.49 0.39 -16.37
C ASN A 115 -12.55 0.14 -15.28
N GLY A 116 -12.54 0.96 -14.23
CA GLY A 116 -13.53 0.89 -13.15
C GLY A 116 -13.36 -0.29 -12.18
N ASN A 117 -12.31 -1.09 -12.33
CA ASN A 117 -12.08 -2.28 -11.52
C ASN A 117 -10.73 -2.19 -10.77
N TYR A 118 -10.68 -2.79 -9.59
CA TYR A 118 -9.47 -2.94 -8.80
C TYR A 118 -8.86 -4.33 -8.98
N TYR A 119 -7.54 -4.35 -9.10
CA TYR A 119 -6.75 -5.56 -9.22
C TYR A 119 -5.58 -5.52 -8.25
N LYS A 120 -5.25 -6.66 -7.66
CA LYS A 120 -4.02 -6.84 -6.89
C LYS A 120 -3.00 -7.58 -7.76
N SER A 121 -1.85 -6.97 -7.97
CA SER A 121 -0.69 -7.62 -8.57
C SER A 121 -0.05 -8.58 -7.57
N GLU A 122 0.39 -9.74 -8.06
CA GLU A 122 1.26 -10.64 -7.29
C GLU A 122 2.73 -10.20 -7.30
N SER A 123 3.09 -9.28 -8.20
CA SER A 123 4.41 -8.66 -8.28
C SER A 123 4.47 -7.35 -7.49
N ASN A 124 5.68 -6.90 -7.18
CA ASN A 124 5.94 -5.56 -6.61
C ASN A 124 5.84 -4.45 -7.68
N LEU A 125 4.74 -4.43 -8.45
CA LEU A 125 4.61 -3.63 -9.67
C LEU A 125 4.84 -2.14 -9.43
N GLY A 126 4.25 -1.56 -8.39
CA GLY A 126 4.41 -0.14 -8.08
C GLY A 126 5.87 0.25 -7.81
N LYS A 127 6.63 -0.59 -7.10
CA LYS A 127 8.07 -0.36 -6.87
C LYS A 127 8.88 -0.46 -8.15
N GLN A 128 8.52 -1.38 -9.04
CA GLN A 128 9.20 -1.54 -10.33
C GLN A 128 8.95 -0.34 -11.25
N ILE A 129 7.71 0.16 -11.29
CA ILE A 129 7.37 1.39 -12.02
C ILE A 129 8.09 2.60 -11.43
N GLU A 130 8.10 2.76 -10.10
CA GLU A 130 8.84 3.84 -9.43
C GLU A 130 10.33 3.80 -9.79
N LYS A 131 10.95 2.63 -9.72
CA LYS A 131 12.35 2.45 -10.10
C LYS A 131 12.60 2.85 -11.56
N ILE A 132 11.77 2.37 -12.48
CA ILE A 132 11.88 2.74 -13.90
C ILE A 132 11.74 4.25 -14.08
N TYR A 133 10.76 4.87 -13.43
CA TYR A 133 10.56 6.32 -13.47
C TYR A 133 11.80 7.08 -12.98
N SER A 134 12.41 6.63 -11.88
CA SER A 134 13.61 7.24 -11.30
C SER A 134 14.85 7.08 -12.19
N ASP A 135 15.07 5.88 -12.75
CA ASP A 135 16.26 5.54 -13.54
C ASP A 135 16.23 6.13 -14.97
N MET A 136 15.03 6.47 -15.46
CA MET A 136 14.81 7.02 -16.80
C MET A 136 15.35 8.45 -16.99
N ASN A 137 16.16 8.64 -18.04
CA ASN A 137 16.69 9.95 -18.44
C ASN A 137 15.72 10.73 -19.34
N TYR A 138 14.52 11.01 -18.83
CA TYR A 138 13.55 11.92 -19.46
C TYR A 138 13.40 13.18 -18.60
N LEU A 139 13.10 14.30 -19.26
CA LEU A 139 12.82 15.56 -18.59
C LEU A 139 11.60 15.40 -17.66
N GLU A 140 11.79 15.70 -16.38
CA GLU A 140 10.69 15.79 -15.43
C GLU A 140 9.97 17.14 -15.58
N LEU A 141 8.68 17.09 -15.86
CA LEU A 141 7.79 18.22 -16.04
C LEU A 141 6.80 18.34 -14.88
N ILE A 142 6.19 19.52 -14.74
CA ILE A 142 5.21 19.80 -13.69
C ILE A 142 3.82 20.02 -14.31
N ASP A 143 2.85 19.24 -13.84
CA ASP A 143 1.44 19.47 -14.13
C ASP A 143 0.92 20.62 -13.26
N LYS A 144 0.67 21.78 -13.86
CA LYS A 144 0.32 23.01 -13.14
C LYS A 144 -1.00 22.88 -12.36
N ASN A 145 -1.96 22.11 -12.87
CA ASN A 145 -3.26 21.97 -12.23
C ASN A 145 -3.13 21.09 -10.98
N GLU A 146 -2.43 19.97 -11.12
CA GLU A 146 -2.16 19.07 -10.00
C GLU A 146 -1.24 19.71 -8.96
N ALA A 147 -0.23 20.47 -9.40
CA ALA A 147 0.62 21.27 -8.51
C ALA A 147 -0.21 22.26 -7.67
N LYS A 148 -1.13 22.99 -8.30
CA LYS A 148 -2.02 23.94 -7.60
C LYS A 148 -2.89 23.22 -6.57
N LYS A 149 -3.46 22.06 -6.93
CA LYS A 149 -4.28 21.23 -6.05
C LYS A 149 -3.49 20.77 -4.82
N ILE A 150 -2.30 20.18 -5.02
CA ILE A 150 -1.44 19.67 -3.94
C ILE A 150 -0.95 20.83 -3.06
N LYS A 151 -0.56 21.96 -3.65
CA LYS A 151 -0.16 23.16 -2.92
C LYS A 151 -1.26 23.65 -1.98
N ASN A 152 -2.50 23.73 -2.45
CA ASN A 152 -3.64 24.11 -1.62
C ASN A 152 -3.84 23.16 -0.44
N LYS A 153 -3.73 21.84 -0.67
CA LYS A 153 -3.83 20.84 0.40
C LYS A 153 -2.73 21.02 1.46
N ARG A 154 -1.47 21.22 1.03
CA ARG A 154 -0.33 21.50 1.94
C ARG A 154 -0.56 22.75 2.78
N ILE A 155 -1.07 23.83 2.18
CA ILE A 155 -1.36 25.09 2.87
C ILE A 155 -2.48 24.89 3.90
N ASN A 156 -3.55 24.19 3.54
CA ASN A 156 -4.67 23.96 4.46
C ASN A 156 -4.25 23.18 5.71
N ARG A 157 -3.32 22.22 5.56
CA ARG A 157 -2.78 21.47 6.70
C ARG A 157 -2.02 22.35 7.70
N ARG A 158 -1.29 23.36 7.22
CA ARG A 158 -0.58 24.33 8.08
C ARG A 158 -1.51 25.02 9.08
N ASN A 159 -2.79 25.17 8.75
CA ASN A 159 -3.76 25.86 9.60
C ASN A 159 -4.44 24.95 10.65
N LEU A 160 -4.18 23.64 10.64
CA LEU A 160 -4.75 22.70 11.60
C LEU A 160 -4.14 22.87 13.00
N SER A 161 -4.90 22.56 14.06
CA SER A 161 -4.31 22.36 15.39
C SER A 161 -3.39 21.14 15.38
N LEU A 162 -2.42 21.04 16.29
CA LEU A 162 -1.51 19.88 16.35
C LEU A 162 -2.24 18.54 16.49
N GLN A 163 -3.28 18.51 17.34
CA GLN A 163 -4.12 17.34 17.51
C GLN A 163 -4.83 16.94 16.21
N LYS A 164 -5.37 17.91 15.46
CA LYS A 164 -6.00 17.64 14.16
C LYS A 164 -5.00 17.35 13.06
N ALA A 165 -3.81 17.91 13.11
CA ALA A 165 -2.74 17.62 12.17
C ALA A 165 -2.24 16.18 12.29
N LEU A 166 -2.23 15.62 13.50
CA LEU A 166 -1.85 14.24 13.77
C LEU A 166 -2.80 13.23 13.10
N GLU A 167 -4.10 13.55 13.00
CA GLU A 167 -5.10 12.69 12.35
C GLU A 167 -4.75 12.44 10.87
N GLY A 168 -4.98 11.21 10.42
CA GLY A 168 -4.69 10.75 9.06
C GLY A 168 -3.48 9.81 8.97
N TYR A 169 -3.02 9.59 7.74
CA TYR A 169 -2.00 8.58 7.45
C TYR A 169 -0.60 9.19 7.38
N TRP A 170 0.33 8.52 8.04
CA TRP A 170 1.75 8.84 8.06
C TRP A 170 2.52 7.65 7.53
N ILE A 171 3.45 7.86 6.62
CA ILE A 171 4.27 6.80 6.01
C ILE A 171 5.75 7.11 6.16
N ASP A 172 6.56 6.09 6.47
CA ASP A 172 8.02 6.19 6.47
C ASP A 172 8.62 5.86 5.08
N SER A 173 9.94 6.03 4.93
CA SER A 173 10.64 5.75 3.67
C SER A 173 10.67 4.27 3.28
N LYS A 174 10.38 3.37 4.23
CA LYS A 174 10.31 1.92 4.01
C LYS A 174 8.88 1.47 3.66
N GLY A 175 7.92 2.39 3.69
CA GLY A 175 6.52 2.11 3.40
C GLY A 175 5.73 1.56 4.60
N ASN A 176 6.24 1.69 5.83
CA ASN A 176 5.47 1.43 7.04
C ASN A 176 4.54 2.60 7.30
N SER A 177 3.28 2.30 7.61
CA SER A 177 2.25 3.31 7.83
C SER A 177 1.70 3.30 9.25
N LEU A 178 1.43 4.49 9.78
CA LEU A 178 0.59 4.71 10.95
C LEU A 178 -0.65 5.49 10.53
N TYR A 179 -1.79 5.18 11.15
CA TYR A 179 -3.03 5.93 10.97
C TYR A 179 -3.57 6.37 12.33
N PHE A 180 -3.82 7.66 12.49
CA PHE A 180 -4.44 8.21 13.69
C PHE A 180 -5.86 8.66 13.37
N LYS A 181 -6.83 8.20 14.15
CA LYS A 181 -8.24 8.61 14.02
C LYS A 181 -8.95 8.50 15.35
N ASP A 182 -9.54 9.59 15.84
CA ASP A 182 -10.47 9.60 16.98
C ASP A 182 -9.97 8.83 18.22
N GLY A 183 -8.69 9.01 18.59
CA GLY A 183 -8.07 8.32 19.73
C GLY A 183 -7.66 6.86 19.46
N TRP A 184 -7.72 6.43 18.21
CA TRP A 184 -7.23 5.14 17.72
C TRP A 184 -5.98 5.28 16.88
N LEU A 185 -5.03 4.38 17.10
CA LEU A 185 -3.82 4.24 16.32
C LEU A 185 -3.84 2.88 15.61
N TYR A 186 -3.66 2.89 14.30
CA TYR A 186 -3.54 1.69 13.50
C TYR A 186 -2.13 1.55 12.94
N GLN A 187 -1.55 0.37 13.09
CA GLN A 187 -0.24 0.00 12.54
C GLN A 187 -0.36 -1.35 11.83
N GLY A 188 -0.46 -1.32 10.50
CA GLY A 188 -0.77 -2.51 9.72
C GLY A 188 -2.13 -3.09 10.12
N LYS A 189 -2.17 -4.37 10.52
CA LYS A 189 -3.39 -5.05 10.98
C LYS A 189 -3.72 -4.81 12.46
N TYR A 190 -2.85 -4.11 13.20
CA TYR A 190 -2.99 -3.93 14.64
C TYR A 190 -3.68 -2.61 14.95
N GLU A 191 -4.55 -2.65 15.95
CA GLU A 191 -5.34 -1.52 16.43
C GLU A 191 -5.03 -1.28 17.91
N PHE A 192 -4.82 -0.01 18.24
CA PHE A 192 -4.48 0.44 19.58
C PHE A 192 -5.33 1.65 19.97
N ARG A 193 -5.56 1.83 21.27
CA ARG A 193 -6.07 3.08 21.82
C ARG A 193 -4.90 3.96 22.20
N TYR A 194 -4.97 5.26 21.92
CA TYR A 194 -3.99 6.22 22.43
C TYR A 194 -4.67 7.33 23.22
N HIS A 195 -3.92 7.88 24.17
CA HIS A 195 -4.30 9.06 24.93
C HIS A 195 -3.23 10.12 24.76
N ILE A 196 -3.64 11.36 24.51
CA ILE A 196 -2.71 12.50 24.45
C ILE A 196 -2.45 12.96 25.87
N ASN A 197 -1.22 12.72 26.35
CA ASN A 197 -0.81 13.13 27.70
C ASN A 197 -0.49 14.63 27.74
N SER A 198 0.15 15.16 26.70
CA SER A 198 0.51 16.57 26.61
C SER A 198 0.68 17.06 25.17
N ILE A 199 0.49 18.37 24.97
CA ILE A 199 0.75 19.07 23.71
C ILE A 199 1.55 20.33 24.05
N ASP A 200 2.77 20.44 23.52
CA ASP A 200 3.59 21.64 23.58
C ASP A 200 3.54 22.35 22.21
N ARG A 201 2.80 23.45 22.15
CA ARG A 201 2.62 24.23 20.91
C ARG A 201 3.87 25.00 20.51
N ASN A 202 4.74 25.35 21.44
CA ASN A 202 5.95 26.10 21.14
C ASN A 202 7.00 25.20 20.46
N ARG A 203 6.97 23.91 20.76
CA ARG A 203 7.86 22.90 20.17
C ARG A 203 7.22 22.06 19.07
N ASN A 204 5.96 22.36 18.71
CA ASN A 204 5.13 21.51 17.83
C ASN A 204 5.14 20.03 18.22
N TYR A 205 5.02 19.76 19.52
CA TYR A 205 5.26 18.46 20.12
C TYR A 205 3.99 17.89 20.76
N ILE A 206 3.80 16.57 20.64
CA ILE A 206 2.71 15.79 21.20
C ILE A 206 3.29 14.56 21.90
N HIS A 207 2.91 14.33 23.16
CA HIS A 207 3.19 13.09 23.87
C HIS A 207 1.92 12.26 23.97
N ILE A 208 1.96 11.01 23.51
CA ILE A 208 0.84 10.07 23.66
C ILE A 208 1.27 8.78 24.36
N SER A 209 0.36 8.22 25.15
CA SER A 209 0.45 6.85 25.68
C SER A 209 -0.40 5.91 24.83
N VAL A 210 0.12 4.74 24.48
CA VAL A 210 -0.61 3.75 23.66
C VAL A 210 -0.91 2.47 24.44
N PHE A 211 -2.13 1.96 24.27
CA PHE A 211 -2.71 0.87 25.04
C PHE A 211 -3.24 -0.26 24.16
N GLY A 212 -3.11 -1.49 24.64
CA GLY A 212 -3.65 -2.68 23.98
C GLY A 212 -5.19 -2.71 24.03
N VAL A 213 -5.81 -3.22 22.97
CA VAL A 213 -7.27 -3.31 22.83
C VAL A 213 -7.76 -4.76 22.85
N LYS A 214 -7.21 -5.61 21.98
CA LYS A 214 -7.46 -7.07 21.91
C LYS A 214 -6.24 -7.80 21.30
N GLY A 215 -6.13 -9.11 21.52
CA GLY A 215 -5.11 -9.98 20.91
C GLY A 215 -3.92 -10.28 21.82
N PHE A 216 -2.70 -10.35 21.24
CA PHE A 216 -1.44 -10.61 21.96
C PHE A 216 -1.10 -9.59 23.06
N PHE A 217 -1.74 -8.43 23.04
CA PHE A 217 -1.53 -7.36 24.01
C PHE A 217 -2.64 -7.35 25.06
N LEU A 218 -2.25 -7.29 26.34
CA LEU A 218 -3.20 -7.17 27.45
C LEU A 218 -4.04 -5.90 27.30
N LYS A 219 -5.36 -6.06 27.22
CA LYS A 219 -6.31 -4.96 27.09
C LYS A 219 -6.12 -3.94 28.21
N GLY A 220 -6.04 -2.66 27.87
CA GLY A 220 -5.91 -1.56 28.82
C GLY A 220 -4.53 -1.42 29.46
N LYS A 221 -3.57 -2.33 29.19
CA LYS A 221 -2.19 -2.13 29.60
C LYS A 221 -1.48 -1.18 28.62
N LYS A 222 -0.74 -0.23 29.18
CA LYS A 222 0.15 0.64 28.42
C LYS A 222 1.25 -0.20 27.79
N LEU A 223 1.46 -0.02 26.50
CA LEU A 223 2.44 -0.78 25.71
C LEU A 223 3.70 0.03 25.44
N PHE A 224 3.54 1.31 25.14
CA PHE A 224 4.63 2.22 24.83
C PHE A 224 4.16 3.68 24.89
N ASP A 225 5.11 4.59 25.00
CA ASP A 225 4.94 6.01 24.75
C ASP A 225 5.35 6.36 23.32
N MET A 226 4.74 7.40 22.78
CA MET A 226 5.14 8.01 21.52
C MET A 226 5.33 9.51 21.73
N HIS A 227 6.52 9.97 21.37
CA HIS A 227 6.97 11.34 21.42
C HIS A 227 7.01 11.86 19.98
N ILE A 228 6.10 12.77 19.65
CA ILE A 228 5.83 13.17 18.28
C ILE A 228 6.16 14.64 18.11
N THR A 229 7.03 14.96 17.16
CA THR A 229 7.29 16.34 16.73
C THR A 229 6.77 16.49 15.30
N ILE A 230 5.97 17.53 15.05
CA ILE A 230 5.41 17.84 13.73
C ILE A 230 6.04 19.13 13.23
N ASP A 231 6.37 19.21 11.95
CA ASP A 231 6.92 20.45 11.38
C ASP A 231 5.86 21.56 11.24
N ASP A 232 6.29 22.80 11.00
CA ASP A 232 5.36 23.94 10.86
C ASP A 232 4.38 23.76 9.70
N THR A 233 4.77 23.01 8.67
CA THR A 233 3.89 22.71 7.53
C THR A 233 2.83 21.67 7.87
N LYS A 234 3.00 20.93 8.96
CA LYS A 234 2.16 19.81 9.41
C LYS A 234 2.10 18.68 8.37
N ASN A 235 3.13 18.55 7.55
CA ASN A 235 3.22 17.50 6.53
C ASN A 235 4.33 16.49 6.84
N ASN A 236 5.21 16.80 7.80
CA ASN A 236 6.32 15.96 8.20
C ASN A 236 6.28 15.75 9.73
N LEU A 237 6.61 14.53 10.16
CA LEU A 237 6.52 14.09 11.55
C LEU A 237 7.75 13.26 11.91
N LYS A 238 8.36 13.59 13.05
CA LYS A 238 9.31 12.73 13.75
C LYS A 238 8.57 12.03 14.87
N LEU A 239 8.82 10.74 15.00
CA LEU A 239 8.23 9.90 16.02
C LEU A 239 9.35 9.14 16.73
N GLU A 240 9.46 9.33 18.03
CA GLU A 240 10.22 8.47 18.93
C GLU A 240 9.23 7.59 19.69
N LYS A 241 9.44 6.27 19.64
CA LYS A 241 8.60 5.26 20.29
C LYS A 241 9.38 4.58 21.40
N ASP A 242 8.94 4.77 22.63
CA ASP A 242 9.55 4.21 23.83
C ASP A 242 8.74 3.02 24.32
N MET A 243 9.27 1.82 24.07
CA MET A 243 8.65 0.55 24.46
C MET A 243 8.87 0.26 25.95
N VAL A 244 7.91 -0.43 26.56
CA VAL A 244 8.11 -1.07 27.86
C VAL A 244 9.27 -2.06 27.73
N GLY A 245 10.38 -1.79 28.42
CA GLY A 245 11.63 -2.56 28.27
C GLY A 245 12.85 -1.77 27.75
N ARG A 246 12.77 -0.43 27.68
CA ARG A 246 13.87 0.49 27.30
C ARG A 246 14.32 0.42 25.83
N TYR A 247 13.53 -0.22 24.95
CA TYR A 247 13.77 -0.13 23.51
C TYR A 247 13.16 1.14 22.94
N ARG A 248 13.98 1.89 22.20
CA ARG A 248 13.58 3.14 21.55
C ARG A 248 13.69 3.01 20.04
N TYR A 249 12.65 3.43 19.33
CA TYR A 249 12.61 3.41 17.87
C TYR A 249 12.25 4.77 17.31
N ASN A 250 13.01 5.23 16.31
CA ASN A 250 12.81 6.53 15.69
C ASN A 250 12.31 6.36 14.25
N TYR A 251 11.29 7.14 13.89
CA TYR A 251 10.69 7.14 12.56
C TYR A 251 10.55 8.57 12.05
N ASN A 252 11.01 8.80 10.84
CA ASN A 252 10.70 9.98 10.05
C ASN A 252 9.55 9.62 9.12
N MET A 253 8.44 10.35 9.20
CA MET A 253 7.24 10.04 8.43
C MET A 253 6.67 11.29 7.77
N ILE A 254 6.03 11.07 6.63
CA ILE A 254 5.37 12.11 5.86
C ILE A 254 3.88 11.83 5.76
N TYR A 255 3.09 12.88 5.65
CA TYR A 255 1.64 12.77 5.53
C TYR A 255 1.22 12.36 4.12
N ILE A 256 0.29 11.38 4.05
CA ILE A 256 -0.42 10.97 2.84
C ILE A 256 -1.91 11.28 3.04
N ASP A 257 -2.53 11.97 2.08
CA ASP A 257 -3.96 12.28 2.14
C ASP A 257 -4.85 11.12 1.68
N ASP A 258 -6.17 11.26 1.82
CA ASP A 258 -7.15 10.23 1.44
C ASP A 258 -7.22 9.96 -0.08
N GLU A 259 -6.67 10.88 -0.88
CA GLU A 259 -6.50 10.74 -2.33
C GLU A 259 -5.13 10.12 -2.70
N ASN A 260 -4.36 9.69 -1.71
CA ASN A 260 -3.02 9.11 -1.87
C ASN A 260 -2.01 10.08 -2.50
N TYR A 261 -2.11 11.37 -2.20
CA TYR A 261 -1.06 12.33 -2.50
C TYR A 261 -0.05 12.41 -1.36
N LYS A 262 1.22 12.41 -1.75
CA LYS A 262 2.34 12.71 -0.87
C LYS A 262 2.41 14.22 -0.59
N LEU A 263 2.00 14.63 0.61
CA LEU A 263 2.02 16.04 1.00
C LEU A 263 3.35 16.45 1.66
N GLY A 264 4.00 15.54 2.38
CA GLY A 264 5.35 15.76 2.95
C GLY A 264 6.49 15.30 2.04
N THR A 265 7.74 15.53 2.47
CA THR A 265 8.94 15.08 1.76
C THR A 265 10.06 14.68 2.71
N PHE A 266 10.78 13.60 2.39
CA PHE A 266 11.91 13.10 3.18
C PHE A 266 13.19 13.93 3.01
N GLU A 267 13.25 14.81 2.01
CA GLU A 267 14.41 15.68 1.75
C GLU A 267 14.42 16.94 2.64
N TYR A 268 13.45 17.10 3.54
CA TYR A 268 13.28 18.32 4.31
C TYR A 268 14.25 18.40 5.49
N LYS A 269 14.84 19.59 5.72
CA LYS A 269 15.82 19.85 6.80
C LYS A 269 15.35 19.39 8.18
N PHE A 270 14.04 19.41 8.43
CA PHE A 270 13.46 18.91 9.67
C PHE A 270 14.02 17.55 10.06
N PHE A 271 14.15 16.59 9.15
CA PHE A 271 14.60 15.23 9.45
C PHE A 271 16.10 15.08 9.69
N ASN A 272 16.89 16.09 9.34
CA ASN A 272 18.36 16.08 9.43
C ASN A 272 18.91 16.75 10.69
N HIS A 273 18.02 17.24 11.56
CA HIS A 273 18.30 17.82 12.88
C HIS A 273 17.55 17.02 13.96
#